data_AF-A0A4Y9FM90-F1
#
_entry.id   AF-A0A4Y9FM90-F1
#
_cell.length_a   1.000
_cell.length_b   1.000
_cell.length_c   1.000
_cell.angle_alpha   90.00
_cell.angle_beta   90.00
_cell.angle_gamma   90.00
#
_symmetry.space_group_name_H-M   'P 1'
#
loop_
_entity.id
_entity.type
_entity.pdbx_description
1 polymer ?
#
loop_
_entity_poly.entity_id
_entity_poly.type
_entity_poly.pdbx_seq_one_letter_code
_entity_poly.pdbx_strand_id
1 'polypeptide(L)'
;MKKILLAFASVVVAVFLTACGSNKDSLEGEYHLYWVASNTGEKHLDGESAFPLKIENSMMKGAHNNSDDFIVDEEKSVFISESGREYPYTYKDGVLVFNGDQYYKVDTKAYQEKKKEIENQKKD
;
A
#
# COMPACT_ATOMS: atom_id res chain seq x y z
N MET A 1 1.63 42.96 -29.21
CA MET A 1 0.93 41.67 -29.37
C MET A 1 1.90 40.53 -29.11
N LYS A 2 1.80 39.87 -27.95
CA LYS A 2 2.34 38.52 -27.73
C LYS A 2 1.30 37.77 -26.91
N LYS A 3 0.63 36.82 -27.57
CA LYS A 3 -0.43 35.98 -27.02
C LYS A 3 0.27 34.88 -26.21
N ILE A 4 0.08 34.86 -24.89
CA ILE A 4 0.42 33.67 -24.08
C ILE A 4 -0.85 32.83 -24.04
N LEU A 5 -0.89 31.84 -24.91
CA LEU A 5 -1.85 30.74 -24.87
C LEU A 5 -1.50 29.88 -23.66
N LEU A 6 -2.22 30.06 -22.55
CA LEU A 6 -2.29 29.08 -21.47
C LEU A 6 -3.02 27.84 -22.02
N ALA A 7 -2.24 26.88 -22.50
CA ALA A 7 -2.74 25.59 -22.90
C ALA A 7 -3.10 24.78 -21.65
N PHE A 8 -4.39 24.45 -21.54
CA PHE A 8 -4.93 23.47 -20.59
C PHE A 8 -4.22 22.12 -20.76
N ALA A 9 -3.41 21.73 -19.77
CA ALA A 9 -2.97 20.34 -19.64
C ALA A 9 -4.02 19.56 -18.85
N SER A 10 -5.06 19.11 -19.57
CA SER A 10 -5.93 18.03 -19.12
C SER A 10 -5.09 16.76 -19.01
N VAL A 11 -4.59 16.45 -17.81
CA VAL A 11 -3.96 15.16 -17.52
C VAL A 11 -5.06 14.10 -17.48
N VAL A 12 -5.35 13.53 -18.65
CA VAL A 12 -6.07 12.27 -18.75
C VAL A 12 -5.15 11.22 -18.14
N VAL A 13 -5.45 10.77 -16.91
CA VAL A 13 -4.83 9.59 -16.33
C VAL A 13 -5.28 8.41 -17.18
N ALA A 14 -4.44 8.02 -18.13
CA ALA A 14 -4.60 6.81 -18.90
C ALA A 14 -4.46 5.62 -17.95
N VAL A 15 -5.59 5.00 -17.61
CA VAL A 15 -5.63 3.70 -16.94
C VAL A 15 -5.13 2.68 -17.96
N PHE A 16 -3.83 2.39 -17.94
CA PHE A 16 -3.26 1.26 -18.67
C PHE A 16 -3.72 -0.03 -17.99
N LEU A 17 -4.78 -0.61 -18.55
CA LEU A 17 -5.10 -2.02 -18.38
C LEU A 17 -4.03 -2.85 -19.09
N THR A 18 -2.95 -3.19 -18.39
CA THR A 18 -2.04 -4.26 -18.81
C THR A 18 -2.37 -5.52 -18.02
N ALA A 19 -3.26 -6.33 -18.56
CA ALA A 19 -3.39 -7.72 -18.18
C ALA A 19 -2.41 -8.55 -19.03
N CYS A 20 -1.48 -9.25 -18.37
CA CYS A 20 -0.88 -10.55 -18.70
C CYS A 20 0.58 -10.64 -18.23
N GLY A 21 0.77 -11.42 -17.16
CA GLY A 21 2.06 -11.74 -16.55
C GLY A 21 1.77 -12.48 -15.25
N SER A 22 1.36 -13.75 -15.36
CA SER A 22 0.94 -14.64 -14.28
C SER A 22 2.10 -15.09 -13.39
N ASN A 23 2.72 -14.13 -12.72
CA ASN A 23 3.33 -14.31 -11.41
C ASN A 23 2.54 -13.39 -10.49
N LYS A 24 1.34 -13.82 -10.09
CA LYS A 24 0.57 -13.09 -9.08
C LYS A 24 1.37 -13.26 -7.79
N ASP A 25 2.17 -12.25 -7.44
CA ASP A 25 2.87 -12.24 -6.17
C ASP A 25 1.85 -12.51 -5.08
N SER A 26 2.11 -13.51 -4.24
CA SER A 26 1.19 -13.87 -3.19
C SER A 26 1.02 -12.71 -2.20
N LEU A 27 -0.23 -12.45 -1.82
CA LEU A 27 -0.56 -11.51 -0.74
C LEU A 27 -0.17 -12.04 0.64
N GLU A 28 0.06 -13.34 0.78
CA GLU A 28 0.44 -13.96 2.05
C GLU A 28 1.75 -13.37 2.58
N GLY A 29 1.74 -12.88 3.82
CA GLY A 29 2.93 -12.33 4.46
C GLY A 29 2.63 -11.26 5.51
N GLU A 30 3.71 -10.73 6.06
CA GLU A 30 3.70 -9.63 7.02
C GLU A 30 4.00 -8.31 6.30
N TYR A 31 3.30 -7.25 6.71
CA TYR A 31 3.42 -5.93 6.12
C TYR A 31 3.57 -4.85 7.18
N HIS A 32 4.44 -3.89 6.88
CA HIS A 32 4.71 -2.74 7.75
C HIS A 32 4.14 -1.47 7.15
N LEU A 33 3.48 -0.68 7.99
CA LEU A 33 2.88 0.59 7.60
C LEU A 33 3.97 1.60 7.27
N TYR A 34 3.86 2.25 6.12
CA TYR A 34 4.59 3.48 5.84
C TYR A 34 3.77 4.69 6.26
N TRP A 35 4.36 5.57 7.06
CA TRP A 35 3.74 6.83 7.45
C TRP A 35 4.78 7.94 7.59
N VAL A 36 4.28 9.18 7.58
CA VAL A 36 5.08 10.39 7.76
C VAL A 36 4.55 11.15 8.97
N ALA A 37 5.39 11.41 9.94
CA ALA A 37 5.05 12.18 11.13
C ALA A 37 4.60 13.57 10.72
N SER A 38 3.37 13.93 11.10
CA SER A 38 2.77 15.19 10.68
C SER A 38 3.46 16.43 11.27
N ASN A 39 4.13 16.28 12.42
CA ASN A 39 4.81 17.35 13.14
C ASN A 39 6.28 17.52 12.74
N THR A 40 7.01 16.45 12.45
CA THR A 40 8.46 16.50 12.13
C THR A 40 8.77 16.22 10.66
N GLY A 41 7.82 15.63 9.91
CA GLY A 41 8.06 15.12 8.56
C GLY A 41 8.91 13.85 8.52
N GLU A 42 9.21 13.25 9.68
CA GLU A 42 9.98 12.01 9.76
C GLU A 42 9.22 10.87 9.11
N LYS A 43 9.92 10.08 8.29
CA LYS A 43 9.35 8.91 7.62
C LYS A 43 9.59 7.66 8.45
N HIS A 44 8.59 6.80 8.50
CA HIS A 44 8.61 5.58 9.28
C HIS A 44 8.14 4.39 8.45
N LEU A 45 8.65 3.21 8.82
CA LEU A 45 8.21 1.91 8.35
C LEU A 45 8.02 1.06 9.60
N ASP A 46 6.79 0.95 10.06
CA ASP A 46 6.51 0.37 11.38
C ASP A 46 6.51 -1.15 11.33
N GLY A 47 7.68 -1.72 11.63
CA GLY A 47 7.81 -3.12 12.01
C GLY A 47 7.59 -3.41 13.49
N GLU A 48 7.48 -2.36 14.30
CA GLU A 48 7.25 -2.44 15.75
C GLU A 48 5.85 -1.94 16.14
N SER A 49 4.96 -1.67 15.17
CA SER A 49 3.55 -1.41 15.45
C SER A 49 2.99 -2.55 16.29
N ALA A 50 2.17 -2.23 17.30
CA ALA A 50 1.45 -3.22 18.09
C ALA A 50 0.47 -4.07 17.24
N PHE A 51 0.23 -3.69 15.98
CA PHE A 51 -0.69 -4.34 15.05
C PHE A 51 -0.08 -4.44 13.64
N PRO A 52 0.93 -5.29 13.42
CA PRO A 52 1.43 -5.54 12.06
C PRO A 52 0.30 -6.14 11.22
N LEU A 53 0.15 -5.67 9.98
CA LEU A 53 -0.81 -6.25 9.05
C LEU A 53 -0.25 -7.59 8.61
N LYS A 54 -1.02 -8.67 8.81
CA LYS A 54 -0.65 -10.01 8.37
C LYS A 54 -1.75 -10.60 7.51
N ILE A 55 -1.37 -11.15 6.37
CA ILE A 55 -2.27 -11.94 5.52
C ILE A 55 -1.81 -13.40 5.59
N GLU A 56 -2.68 -14.27 6.08
CA GLU A 56 -2.45 -15.71 6.14
C GLU A 56 -3.72 -16.51 5.85
N ASN A 57 -3.64 -17.53 5.01
CA ASN A 57 -4.76 -18.42 4.68
C ASN A 57 -6.04 -17.66 4.24
N SER A 58 -5.88 -16.68 3.35
CA SER A 58 -6.98 -15.82 2.88
C SER A 58 -7.68 -15.00 3.99
N MET A 59 -6.99 -14.76 5.11
CA MET A 59 -7.42 -13.88 6.18
C MET A 59 -6.41 -12.75 6.37
N MET A 60 -6.89 -11.51 6.38
CA MET A 60 -6.11 -10.34 6.79
C MET A 60 -6.41 -10.03 8.25
N LYS A 61 -5.37 -9.75 9.03
CA LYS A 61 -5.45 -9.36 10.44
C LYS A 61 -4.66 -8.09 10.69
N GLY A 62 -5.16 -7.25 11.57
CA GLY A 62 -4.56 -5.95 11.89
C GLY A 62 -4.76 -4.93 10.78
N ALA A 63 -3.79 -4.01 10.65
CA ALA A 63 -3.83 -2.73 9.93
C ALA A 63 -4.04 -1.53 10.84
N HIS A 64 -3.53 -0.39 10.38
CA HIS A 64 -3.63 0.87 11.09
C HIS A 64 -5.10 1.25 11.29
N ASN A 65 -5.46 1.61 12.53
CA ASN A 65 -6.82 1.96 12.94
C ASN A 65 -7.89 0.88 12.64
N ASN A 66 -7.47 -0.38 12.49
CA ASN A 66 -8.39 -1.47 12.20
C ASN A 66 -8.05 -2.71 13.04
N SER A 67 -8.98 -3.10 13.90
CA SER A 67 -8.87 -4.28 14.75
C SER A 67 -9.59 -5.50 14.18
N ASP A 68 -10.33 -5.33 13.09
CA ASP A 68 -11.17 -6.39 12.55
C ASP A 68 -10.34 -7.34 11.69
N ASP A 69 -10.70 -8.62 11.72
CA ASP A 69 -10.20 -9.60 10.77
C ASP A 69 -11.05 -9.52 9.48
N PHE A 70 -10.39 -9.63 8.32
CA PHE A 70 -11.05 -9.60 7.02
C PHE A 70 -10.80 -10.88 6.25
N ILE A 71 -11.81 -11.35 5.53
CA ILE A 71 -11.64 -12.35 4.48
C ILE A 71 -11.01 -11.68 3.27
N VAL A 72 -10.03 -12.33 2.64
CA VAL A 72 -9.38 -11.85 1.42
C VAL A 72 -10.04 -12.47 0.19
N ASP A 73 -10.65 -11.63 -0.65
CA ASP A 73 -11.12 -12.02 -1.99
C ASP A 73 -10.13 -11.46 -3.03
N GLU A 74 -9.19 -12.31 -3.45
CA GLU A 74 -8.14 -11.94 -4.41
C GLU A 74 -8.63 -11.80 -5.85
N GLU A 75 -9.79 -12.36 -6.19
CA GLU A 75 -10.36 -12.24 -7.53
C GLU A 75 -10.99 -10.86 -7.72
N LYS A 76 -11.68 -10.36 -6.69
CA LYS A 76 -12.27 -9.02 -6.68
C LYS A 76 -11.33 -7.93 -6.18
N SER A 77 -10.19 -8.30 -5.59
CA SER A 77 -9.28 -7.37 -4.90
C SER A 77 -9.97 -6.60 -3.77
N VAL A 78 -10.74 -7.31 -2.93
CA VAL A 78 -11.41 -6.74 -1.75
C VAL A 78 -11.10 -7.51 -0.48
N PHE A 79 -11.09 -6.79 0.63
CA PHE A 79 -11.17 -7.35 1.98
C PHE A 79 -12.61 -7.27 2.46
N ILE A 80 -13.13 -8.35 3.05
CA ILE A 80 -14.53 -8.48 3.45
C ILE A 80 -14.59 -8.58 4.97
N SER A 81 -15.21 -7.60 5.61
CA SER A 81 -15.44 -7.62 7.08
C SER A 81 -16.47 -8.69 7.48
N GLU A 82 -16.58 -8.96 8.78
CA GLU A 82 -17.62 -9.84 9.34
C GLU A 82 -19.04 -9.42 8.93
N SER A 83 -19.29 -8.11 8.80
CA SER A 83 -20.59 -7.57 8.35
C SER A 83 -20.91 -7.81 6.86
N GLY A 84 -19.98 -8.39 6.10
CA GLY A 84 -20.08 -8.58 4.66
C GLY A 84 -19.76 -7.32 3.84
N ARG A 85 -19.37 -6.22 4.49
CA ARG A 85 -18.90 -5.02 3.78
C ARG A 85 -17.55 -5.29 3.12
N GLU A 86 -17.47 -4.97 1.83
CA GLU A 86 -16.26 -5.05 1.01
C GLU A 86 -15.46 -3.75 1.07
N TYR A 87 -14.14 -3.88 1.14
CA TYR A 87 -13.18 -2.79 1.12
C TYR A 87 -12.12 -3.06 0.05
N PRO A 88 -12.03 -2.23 -1.00
CA PRO A 88 -11.07 -2.45 -2.08
C PRO A 88 -9.63 -2.24 -1.60
N TYR A 89 -8.71 -3.01 -2.17
CA TYR A 89 -7.28 -2.81 -2.03
C TYR A 89 -6.59 -2.85 -3.39
N THR A 90 -5.35 -2.35 -3.43
CA THR A 90 -4.45 -2.58 -4.56
C THR A 90 -3.18 -3.24 -4.06
N TYR A 91 -2.70 -4.25 -4.77
CA TYR A 91 -1.42 -4.88 -4.48
C TYR A 91 -0.56 -4.96 -5.73
N LYS A 92 0.67 -4.48 -5.63
CA LYS A 92 1.63 -4.51 -6.73
C LYS A 92 3.06 -4.48 -6.20
N ASP A 93 3.90 -5.37 -6.72
CA ASP A 93 5.35 -5.39 -6.47
C ASP A 93 5.73 -5.32 -4.97
N GLY A 94 4.97 -6.01 -4.11
CA GLY A 94 5.21 -6.03 -2.65
C GLY A 94 4.62 -4.85 -1.87
N VAL A 95 3.83 -3.99 -2.51
CA VAL A 95 3.16 -2.85 -1.87
C VAL A 95 1.64 -3.06 -1.89
N LEU A 96 1.05 -3.09 -0.70
CA LEU A 96 -0.39 -3.14 -0.47
C LEU A 96 -0.89 -1.73 -0.11
N VAL A 97 -1.95 -1.27 -0.79
CA VAL A 97 -2.65 -0.04 -0.44
C VAL A 97 -4.06 -0.41 0.01
N PHE A 98 -4.39 -0.02 1.24
CA PHE A 98 -5.67 -0.34 1.86
C PHE A 98 -6.11 0.84 2.73
N ASN A 99 -7.37 1.26 2.58
CA ASN A 99 -7.96 2.36 3.34
C ASN A 99 -7.15 3.68 3.32
N GLY A 100 -6.43 3.94 2.22
CA GLY A 100 -5.57 5.13 2.07
C GLY A 100 -4.14 4.97 2.61
N ASP A 101 -3.87 3.90 3.34
CA ASP A 101 -2.56 3.60 3.90
C ASP A 101 -1.72 2.73 2.96
N GLN A 102 -0.40 2.88 3.04
CA GLN A 102 0.56 2.07 2.28
C GLN A 102 1.29 1.10 3.20
N TYR A 103 1.28 -0.17 2.84
CA TYR A 103 1.88 -1.27 3.58
C TYR A 103 2.91 -1.97 2.69
N TYR A 104 4.12 -2.15 3.21
CA TYR A 104 5.23 -2.78 2.50
C TYR A 104 5.46 -4.19 3.04
N LYS A 105 5.43 -5.19 2.15
CA LYS A 105 5.62 -6.59 2.52
C LYS A 105 7.08 -6.87 2.87
N VAL A 106 7.35 -7.36 4.08
CA VAL A 106 8.68 -7.41 4.72
C VAL A 106 9.76 -8.14 3.90
N ASP A 107 9.39 -9.20 3.20
CA ASP A 107 10.30 -10.06 2.44
C ASP A 107 10.51 -9.62 0.97
N THR A 108 10.07 -8.40 0.61
CA THR A 108 10.14 -7.90 -0.77
C THR A 108 11.22 -6.85 -1.00
N LYS A 109 11.59 -6.67 -2.28
CA LYS A 109 12.53 -5.60 -2.69
C LYS A 109 12.00 -4.21 -2.34
N ALA A 110 10.71 -3.96 -2.53
CA ALA A 110 10.07 -2.68 -2.22
C ALA A 110 10.26 -2.30 -0.74
N TYR A 111 10.10 -3.25 0.18
CA TYR A 111 10.35 -3.03 1.60
C TYR A 111 11.81 -2.66 1.88
N GLN A 112 12.76 -3.43 1.33
CA GLN A 112 14.20 -3.18 1.55
C GLN A 112 14.65 -1.83 0.98
N GLU A 113 14.12 -1.42 -0.17
CA GLU A 113 14.38 -0.13 -0.78
C GLU A 113 13.78 1.01 0.05
N LYS A 114 12.53 0.88 0.50
CA LYS A 114 11.87 1.88 1.35
C LYS A 114 12.60 2.06 2.68
N LYS A 115 13.03 0.96 3.31
CA LYS A 115 13.82 1.00 4.55
C LYS A 115 15.12 1.77 4.36
N LYS A 116 15.86 1.50 3.28
CA LYS A 116 17.10 2.23 2.94
C LYS A 116 16.86 3.72 2.67
N GLU A 117 15.79 4.07 1.98
CA GLU A 117 15.41 5.47 1.75
C GLU A 117 15.27 6.22 3.09
N ILE A 118 14.54 5.63 4.04
CA ILE A 118 14.31 6.22 5.37
C ILE A 118 15.61 6.31 6.17
N GLU A 119 16.45 5.27 6.17
CA GLU A 119 17.72 5.25 6.89
C GLU A 119 18.72 6.30 6.37
N ASN A 120 18.73 6.56 5.05
CA ASN A 120 19.60 7.57 4.46
C ASN A 120 19.17 8.99 4.84
N GLN A 121 17.87 9.26 4.92
CA GLN A 121 17.35 10.58 5.32
C GLN A 121 17.71 10.96 6.77
N LYS A 122 17.99 9.99 7.64
CA LYS A 122 18.39 10.25 9.03
C LYS A 122 19.85 10.68 9.18
N LYS A 123 20.65 10.59 8.11
CA LYS A 123 22.10 10.88 8.13
C LYS A 123 22.46 12.26 7.57
N ASP A 124 21.51 12.93 6.93
CA ASP A 124 21.64 14.27 6.36
C ASP A 124 21.13 15.34 7.35
#